data_AF-A0A9X2K1T8-F1
#
_entry.id   AF-A0A9X2K1T8-F1
#
_cell.length_a   1.000
_cell.length_b   1.000
_cell.length_c   1.000
_cell.angle_alpha   90.00
_cell.angle_beta   90.00
_cell.angle_gamma   90.00
#
_symmetry.space_group_name_H-M   'P 1'
#
loop_
_entity.id
_entity.type
_entity.pdbx_description
1 polymer ?
#
loop_
_entity_poly.entity_id
_entity_poly.type
_entity_poly.pdbx_seq_one_letter_code
_entity_poly.pdbx_strand_id
1 'polypeptide(L)'
;MTPSAPPDAPDQRTLRAHLEARLARVRDARPTGPRTTRDVGVIAVLRAFDPATFAADAYRFAATLPDARGRPWYAAFTRTIFLAGDPRNLADRHPFDHLSPDGSIAWYAPAPLSSREGLRRLLRPFRGLRGLTAPLTEEVPLGNGNTTARLDVPVAGLPLEDYLVHVNHLIAEAALDGLLPGTGRLLLRHLPAAPPPAAHYTRIRVVPDPGSPARLRACAYLTL
;
A
#
# COMPACT_ATOMS: atom_id res chain seq x y z
N MET A 1 3.92 -31.62 -4.56
CA MET A 1 2.61 -31.34 -3.92
C MET A 1 2.42 -29.85 -3.87
N THR A 2 1.60 -29.29 -4.76
CA THR A 2 1.19 -27.89 -4.69
C THR A 2 0.25 -27.75 -3.48
N PRO A 3 0.52 -26.86 -2.51
CA PRO A 3 -0.42 -26.66 -1.42
C PRO A 3 -1.73 -26.16 -2.02
N SER A 4 -2.79 -26.95 -1.84
CA SER A 4 -4.16 -26.52 -2.14
C SER A 4 -4.42 -25.22 -1.38
N ALA A 5 -5.11 -24.28 -2.01
CA ALA A 5 -5.52 -23.06 -1.30
C ALA A 5 -6.33 -23.49 -0.06
N PRO A 6 -6.07 -22.89 1.12
CA PRO A 6 -6.83 -23.24 2.31
C PRO A 6 -8.33 -23.06 2.02
N PRO A 7 -9.19 -23.96 2.53
CA PRO A 7 -10.62 -24.05 2.17
C PRO A 7 -11.43 -22.77 2.49
N ASP A 8 -10.84 -21.80 3.19
CA ASP A 8 -11.51 -20.62 3.74
C ASP A 8 -11.02 -19.29 3.15
N ALA A 9 -10.32 -19.28 2.01
CA ALA A 9 -10.03 -18.04 1.28
C ALA A 9 -11.22 -17.60 0.42
N PRO A 10 -11.40 -16.29 0.11
CA PRO A 10 -12.41 -15.88 -0.86
C PRO A 10 -12.24 -16.62 -2.19
N ASP A 11 -13.37 -17.05 -2.77
CA ASP A 11 -13.35 -17.78 -4.03
C ASP A 11 -12.85 -16.90 -5.21
N GLN A 12 -12.53 -17.54 -6.33
CA GLN A 12 -11.99 -16.85 -7.51
C GLN A 12 -12.98 -15.86 -8.14
N ARG A 13 -14.29 -16.06 -7.97
CA ARG A 13 -15.32 -15.15 -8.49
C ARG A 13 -15.30 -13.84 -7.69
N THR A 14 -15.26 -13.95 -6.37
CA THR A 14 -15.13 -12.84 -5.43
C THR A 14 -13.83 -12.06 -5.68
N LEU A 15 -12.69 -12.75 -5.79
CA LEU A 15 -11.41 -12.10 -6.09
C LEU A 15 -11.43 -11.37 -7.44
N ARG A 16 -12.04 -11.97 -8.46
CA ARG A 16 -12.18 -11.34 -9.79
C ARG A 16 -13.05 -10.10 -9.73
N ALA A 17 -14.17 -10.13 -9.01
CA ALA A 17 -15.04 -8.96 -8.83
C ALA A 17 -14.30 -7.80 -8.16
N HIS A 18 -13.50 -8.05 -7.12
CA HIS A 18 -12.69 -7.00 -6.48
C HIS A 18 -11.60 -6.44 -7.42
N LEU A 19 -10.95 -7.30 -8.21
CA LEU A 19 -9.97 -6.87 -9.21
C LEU A 19 -10.62 -6.00 -10.29
N GLU A 20 -11.76 -6.42 -10.83
CA GLU A 20 -12.51 -5.67 -11.85
C GLU A 20 -12.99 -4.31 -11.32
N ALA A 21 -13.51 -4.26 -10.09
CA ALA A 21 -13.89 -3.02 -9.44
C ALA A 21 -12.69 -2.07 -9.27
N ARG A 22 -11.52 -2.60 -8.91
CA ARG A 22 -10.27 -1.81 -8.85
C ARG A 22 -9.87 -1.29 -10.23
N LEU A 23 -9.94 -2.13 -11.26
CA LEU A 23 -9.64 -1.72 -12.64
C LEU A 23 -10.59 -0.63 -13.14
N ALA A 24 -11.87 -0.67 -12.75
CA ALA A 24 -12.83 0.39 -13.06
C ALA A 24 -12.39 1.73 -12.44
N ARG A 25 -12.15 1.77 -11.12
CA ARG A 25 -11.68 3.00 -10.44
C ARG A 25 -10.39 3.55 -11.03
N VAL A 26 -9.45 2.67 -11.37
CA VAL A 26 -8.19 3.08 -12.01
C VAL A 26 -8.41 3.68 -13.40
N ARG A 27 -9.37 3.18 -14.17
CA ARG A 27 -9.75 3.78 -15.46
C ARG A 27 -10.41 5.15 -15.26
N ASP A 28 -11.30 5.27 -14.28
CA ASP A 28 -12.00 6.53 -13.96
C ASP A 28 -11.05 7.62 -13.44
N ALA A 29 -9.96 7.21 -12.77
CA ALA A 29 -8.92 8.11 -12.30
C ALA A 29 -7.98 8.60 -13.42
N ARG A 30 -8.02 8.03 -14.64
CA ARG A 30 -7.09 8.42 -15.71
C ARG A 30 -7.29 9.88 -16.10
N PRO A 31 -6.21 10.68 -16.17
CA PRO A 31 -6.30 12.02 -16.70
C PRO A 31 -6.70 11.98 -18.19
N THR A 32 -7.48 12.96 -18.62
CA THR A 32 -7.96 13.10 -20.01
C THR A 32 -6.89 13.59 -20.99
N GLY A 33 -5.67 13.91 -20.51
CA GLY A 33 -4.57 14.42 -21.31
C GLY A 33 -3.57 13.36 -21.80
N PRO A 34 -2.63 13.72 -22.70
CA PRO A 34 -1.71 12.80 -23.38
C PRO A 34 -0.61 12.19 -22.48
N ARG A 35 -0.64 12.42 -21.16
CA ARG A 35 0.38 11.88 -20.25
C ARG A 35 0.18 10.40 -20.01
N THR A 36 1.22 9.61 -20.28
CA THR A 36 1.28 8.19 -19.93
C THR A 36 1.30 8.05 -18.41
N THR A 37 0.20 7.53 -17.84
CA THR A 37 0.16 7.22 -16.39
C THR A 37 1.17 6.13 -16.00
N ARG A 38 1.71 5.39 -16.97
CA ARG A 38 2.69 4.32 -16.77
C ARG A 38 3.98 4.79 -16.10
N ASP A 39 4.35 6.05 -16.30
CA ASP A 39 5.61 6.59 -15.80
C ASP A 39 5.45 7.36 -14.48
N VAL A 40 4.22 7.57 -14.01
CA VAL A 40 3.96 8.24 -12.73
C VAL A 40 4.17 7.27 -11.57
N GLY A 41 4.87 7.72 -10.55
CA GLY A 41 5.00 6.98 -9.30
C GLY A 41 5.42 7.87 -8.13
N VAL A 42 5.32 7.28 -6.95
CA VAL A 42 5.79 7.84 -5.68
C VAL A 42 7.09 7.15 -5.29
N ILE A 43 7.95 7.85 -4.56
CA ILE A 43 9.10 7.23 -3.89
C ILE A 43 8.93 7.42 -2.39
N ALA A 44 9.08 6.35 -1.64
CA ALA A 44 9.21 6.37 -0.19
C ALA A 44 10.64 5.96 0.19
N VAL A 45 11.34 6.80 0.92
CA VAL A 45 12.66 6.49 1.49
C VAL A 45 12.48 6.15 2.97
N LEU A 46 12.86 4.93 3.35
CA LEU A 46 12.70 4.39 4.68
C LEU A 46 14.07 4.24 5.35
N ARG A 47 14.24 4.87 6.51
CA ARG A 47 15.40 4.70 7.40
C ARG A 47 15.30 3.41 8.20
N ALA A 48 14.10 3.16 8.70
CA ALA A 48 13.72 1.96 9.42
C ALA A 48 12.30 1.60 9.00
N PHE A 49 11.91 0.35 9.24
CA PHE A 49 10.55 -0.10 8.97
C PHE A 49 9.90 -0.55 10.26
N ASP A 50 8.78 0.09 10.57
CA ASP A 50 7.83 -0.25 11.61
C ASP A 50 6.44 -0.30 10.96
N PRO A 51 5.67 -1.40 11.07
CA PRO A 51 4.43 -1.57 10.33
C PRO A 51 3.37 -0.52 10.66
N ALA A 52 3.19 -0.19 11.95
CA ALA A 52 2.20 0.80 12.38
C ALA A 52 2.58 2.21 11.93
N THR A 53 3.85 2.59 12.08
CA THR A 53 4.38 3.87 11.61
C THR A 53 4.23 4.00 10.09
N PHE A 54 4.61 2.96 9.34
CA PHE A 54 4.45 2.94 7.89
C PHE A 54 3.00 3.07 7.46
N ALA A 55 2.08 2.33 8.07
CA ALA A 55 0.66 2.39 7.74
C ALA A 55 0.06 3.77 8.04
N ALA A 56 0.39 4.37 9.19
CA ALA A 56 -0.05 5.72 9.55
C ALA A 56 0.47 6.75 8.54
N ASP A 57 1.74 6.64 8.15
CA ASP A 57 2.38 7.64 7.30
C ASP A 57 1.97 7.51 5.83
N ALA A 58 1.80 6.28 5.33
CA ALA A 58 1.22 6.03 4.01
C ALA A 58 -0.22 6.58 3.91
N TYR A 59 -1.02 6.43 4.98
CA TYR A 59 -2.33 7.04 5.08
C TYR A 59 -2.24 8.57 5.02
N ARG A 60 -1.44 9.19 5.90
CA ARG A 60 -1.32 10.67 5.96
C ARG A 60 -0.83 11.26 4.65
N PHE A 61 0.19 10.66 4.04
CA PHE A 61 0.68 11.08 2.74
C PHE A 61 -0.42 11.01 1.68
N ALA A 62 -1.12 9.88 1.57
CA ALA A 62 -2.17 9.73 0.56
C ALA A 62 -3.36 10.68 0.79
N ALA A 63 -3.80 10.85 2.04
CA ALA A 63 -4.92 11.70 2.43
C ALA A 63 -4.64 13.21 2.25
N THR A 64 -3.38 13.61 2.21
CA THR A 64 -2.98 15.03 2.03
C THR A 64 -2.65 15.39 0.59
N LEU A 65 -2.64 14.42 -0.34
CA LEU A 65 -2.38 14.70 -1.74
C LEU A 65 -3.55 15.46 -2.38
N PRO A 66 -3.29 16.60 -3.04
CA PRO A 66 -4.30 17.23 -3.88
C PRO A 66 -4.74 16.29 -5.01
N ASP A 67 -6.01 16.34 -5.40
CA ASP A 67 -6.58 15.52 -6.49
C ASP A 67 -5.74 15.54 -7.77
N ALA A 68 -5.20 16.71 -8.12
CA ALA A 68 -4.34 16.90 -9.30
C ALA A 68 -3.07 16.03 -9.28
N ARG A 69 -2.59 15.62 -8.10
CA ARG A 69 -1.46 14.70 -7.91
C ARG A 69 -1.91 13.28 -7.56
N GLY A 70 -2.96 13.16 -6.74
CA GLY A 70 -3.52 11.88 -6.29
C GLY A 70 -4.12 11.05 -7.43
N ARG A 71 -4.91 11.65 -8.32
CA ARG A 71 -5.58 10.92 -9.42
C ARG A 71 -4.59 10.28 -10.40
N PRO A 72 -3.54 10.96 -10.90
CA PRO A 72 -2.54 10.30 -11.74
C PRO A 72 -1.81 9.14 -11.05
N TRP A 73 -1.54 9.26 -9.74
CA TRP A 73 -0.95 8.18 -8.97
C TRP A 73 -1.90 6.99 -8.80
N TYR A 74 -3.17 7.25 -8.50
CA TYR A 74 -4.22 6.24 -8.48
C TYR A 74 -4.31 5.53 -9.84
N ALA A 75 -4.37 6.28 -10.93
CA ALA A 75 -4.42 5.74 -12.29
C ALA A 75 -3.17 4.92 -12.67
N ALA A 76 -2.05 5.15 -11.98
CA ALA A 76 -0.83 4.36 -12.03
C ALA A 76 -0.84 3.20 -11.01
N PHE A 77 -2.01 2.78 -10.53
CA PHE A 77 -2.20 1.76 -9.48
C PHE A 77 -1.44 2.07 -8.19
N THR A 78 -1.38 3.34 -7.78
CA THR A 78 -0.60 3.81 -6.62
C THR A 78 0.85 3.30 -6.62
N ARG A 79 1.46 3.18 -7.81
CA ARG A 79 2.83 2.70 -8.00
C ARG A 79 3.80 3.48 -7.10
N THR A 80 4.55 2.73 -6.29
CA THR A 80 5.47 3.28 -5.30
C THR A 80 6.78 2.50 -5.31
N ILE A 81 7.91 3.21 -5.25
CA ILE A 81 9.24 2.60 -5.09
C ILE A 81 9.69 2.85 -3.65
N PHE A 82 9.98 1.76 -2.93
CA PHE A 82 10.52 1.82 -1.57
C PHE A 82 12.05 1.73 -1.62
N LEU A 83 12.74 2.73 -1.08
CA LEU A 83 14.20 2.83 -1.06
C LEU A 83 14.69 2.86 0.39
N ALA A 84 15.85 2.28 0.65
CA ALA A 84 16.51 2.34 1.94
C ALA A 84 17.46 3.56 2.00
N GLY A 85 17.33 4.37 3.04
CA GLY A 85 18.19 5.54 3.28
C GLY A 85 17.72 6.38 4.47
N ASP A 86 18.54 7.30 4.96
CA ASP A 86 18.13 8.26 5.99
C ASP A 86 17.57 9.53 5.31
N PRO A 87 16.27 9.85 5.47
CA PRO A 87 15.67 11.06 4.92
C PRO A 87 16.43 12.35 5.22
N ARG A 88 17.05 12.44 6.41
CA ARG A 88 17.75 13.64 6.87
C ARG A 88 19.02 13.91 6.05
N ASN A 89 19.69 12.86 5.56
CA ASN A 89 20.87 12.98 4.71
C ASN A 89 20.55 13.38 3.26
N LEU A 90 19.26 13.43 2.91
CA LEU A 90 18.78 13.71 1.57
C LEU A 90 18.13 15.08 1.44
N ALA A 91 17.68 15.68 2.55
CA ALA A 91 16.84 16.89 2.56
C ALA A 91 17.42 18.03 1.72
N ASP A 92 18.71 18.30 1.82
CA ASP A 92 19.37 19.42 1.13
C ASP A 92 19.41 19.26 -0.40
N ARG A 93 19.57 18.01 -0.89
CA ARG A 93 19.77 17.71 -2.33
C ARG A 93 18.52 17.18 -3.00
N HIS A 94 17.63 16.58 -2.21
CA HIS A 94 16.42 15.92 -2.65
C HIS A 94 15.30 16.23 -1.65
N PRO A 95 14.72 17.44 -1.72
CA PRO A 95 13.63 17.83 -0.82
C PRO A 95 12.44 16.88 -1.01
N PHE A 96 11.95 16.35 0.10
CA PHE A 96 10.77 15.51 0.18
C PHE A 96 9.49 16.36 0.21
N ASP A 97 8.39 15.78 -0.24
CA ASP A 97 7.07 16.43 -0.21
C ASP A 97 6.35 16.17 1.12
N HIS A 98 6.68 15.07 1.81
CA HIS A 98 6.17 14.73 3.13
C HIS A 98 7.24 13.98 3.92
N LEU A 99 7.30 14.22 5.23
CA LEU A 99 8.18 13.53 6.17
C LEU A 99 7.35 13.02 7.34
N SER A 100 7.55 11.77 7.73
CA SER A 100 6.92 11.22 8.91
C SER A 100 7.31 12.00 10.17
N PRO A 101 6.45 12.07 11.20
CA PRO A 101 6.75 12.85 12.41
C PRO A 101 8.05 12.46 13.13
N ASP A 102 8.46 11.20 13.04
CA ASP A 102 9.69 10.64 13.61
C ASP A 102 10.90 10.73 12.66
N GLY A 103 10.70 11.31 11.46
CA GLY A 103 11.70 11.44 10.41
C GLY A 103 12.21 10.11 9.83
N SER A 104 11.51 8.99 10.05
CA SER A 104 11.91 7.68 9.56
C SER A 104 11.53 7.42 8.10
N ILE A 105 10.50 8.11 7.58
CA ILE A 105 9.98 7.93 6.22
C ILE A 105 9.85 9.28 5.53
N ALA A 106 10.50 9.43 4.37
CA ALA A 106 10.27 10.56 3.47
C ALA A 106 9.52 10.11 2.22
N TRP A 107 8.51 10.87 1.83
CA TRP A 107 7.72 10.63 0.63
C TRP A 107 7.97 11.73 -0.39
N TYR A 108 8.11 11.30 -1.63
CA TYR A 108 8.25 12.14 -2.80
C TYR A 108 6.97 12.02 -3.61
N ALA A 109 6.30 13.16 -3.81
CA ALA A 109 4.97 13.23 -4.41
C ALA A 109 4.93 12.61 -5.82
N PRO A 110 3.73 12.19 -6.28
CA PRO A 110 3.55 11.60 -7.60
C PRO A 110 4.19 12.46 -8.71
N ALA A 111 5.12 11.86 -9.43
CA ALA A 111 5.82 12.50 -10.55
C ALA A 111 6.27 11.44 -11.56
N PRO A 112 6.67 11.83 -12.79
CA PRO A 112 7.37 10.92 -13.69
C PRO A 112 8.60 10.33 -13.01
N LEU A 113 8.77 9.01 -13.02
CA LEU A 113 9.87 8.33 -12.33
C LEU A 113 11.26 8.69 -12.88
N SER A 114 11.33 9.26 -14.08
CA SER A 114 12.55 9.83 -14.67
C SER A 114 12.99 11.11 -13.96
N SER A 115 12.06 11.93 -13.43
CA SER A 115 12.43 13.14 -12.68
C SER A 115 13.05 12.83 -11.32
N ARG A 116 12.97 11.57 -10.87
CA ARG A 116 13.56 11.06 -9.63
C ARG A 116 14.71 10.08 -9.87
N GLU A 117 15.29 10.09 -11.07
CA GLU A 117 16.36 9.16 -11.43
C GLU A 117 17.60 9.30 -10.53
N GLY A 118 18.02 10.53 -10.22
CA GLY A 118 19.16 10.77 -9.33
C GLY A 118 19.00 10.09 -7.96
N LEU A 119 17.83 10.26 -7.35
CA LEU A 119 17.49 9.62 -6.06
C LEU A 119 17.47 8.09 -6.17
N ARG A 120 16.87 7.55 -7.24
CA ARG A 120 16.77 6.11 -7.48
C ARG A 120 18.12 5.44 -7.76
N ARG A 121 19.07 6.16 -8.33
CA ARG A 121 20.44 5.68 -8.58
C ARG A 121 21.31 5.76 -7.31
N LEU A 122 21.02 6.73 -6.44
CA LEU A 122 21.76 6.93 -5.19
C LEU A 122 21.45 5.87 -4.14
N LEU A 123 20.19 5.47 -4.03
CA LEU A 123 19.70 4.58 -2.97
C LEU A 123 19.44 3.17 -3.48
N ARG A 124 19.45 2.21 -2.57
CA ARG A 124 19.09 0.82 -2.86
C ARG A 124 17.60 0.60 -2.64
N PRO A 125 16.95 -0.31 -3.41
CA PRO A 125 15.63 -0.80 -3.06
C PRO A 125 15.60 -1.30 -1.62
N PHE A 126 14.55 -0.97 -0.89
CA PHE A 126 14.36 -1.46 0.47
C PHE A 126 14.19 -2.98 0.47
N ARG A 127 14.93 -3.68 1.34
CA ARG A 127 14.89 -5.14 1.50
C ARG A 127 14.90 -5.48 2.98
N GLY A 128 13.93 -6.27 3.42
CA GLY A 128 13.89 -6.81 4.77
C GLY A 128 14.63 -8.14 4.86
N LEU A 129 15.46 -8.31 5.90
CA LEU A 129 16.10 -9.60 6.17
C LEU A 129 15.17 -10.59 6.90
N ARG A 130 14.11 -10.09 7.52
CA ARG A 130 13.14 -10.89 8.28
C ARG A 130 11.73 -10.57 7.83
N GLY A 131 10.92 -11.60 7.65
CA GLY A 131 9.47 -11.46 7.49
C GLY A 131 8.83 -10.96 8.79
N LEU A 132 7.54 -10.64 8.71
CA LEU A 132 6.78 -10.18 9.88
C LEU A 132 6.32 -11.34 10.75
N THR A 133 6.19 -11.07 12.04
CA THR A 133 5.68 -12.03 13.02
C THR A 133 4.16 -12.00 13.02
N ALA A 134 3.53 -13.18 13.11
CA ALA A 134 2.10 -13.31 13.31
C ALA A 134 1.81 -14.43 14.34
N PRO A 135 0.71 -14.32 15.12
CA PRO A 135 -0.27 -13.23 15.08
C PRO A 135 0.23 -11.96 15.78
N LEU A 136 -0.09 -10.79 15.21
CA LEU A 136 0.16 -9.49 15.81
C LEU A 136 -0.99 -8.54 15.48
N THR A 137 -1.36 -7.65 16.39
CA THR A 137 -2.34 -6.58 16.15
C THR A 137 -1.77 -5.28 16.67
N GLU A 138 -1.76 -4.27 15.82
CA GLU A 138 -1.26 -2.93 16.11
C GLU A 138 -2.36 -1.91 15.85
N GLU A 139 -2.49 -0.92 16.73
CA GLU A 139 -3.38 0.22 16.51
C GLU A 139 -2.65 1.33 15.77
N VAL A 140 -3.20 1.73 14.62
CA VAL A 140 -2.66 2.78 13.76
C VAL A 140 -3.56 4.00 13.86
N PRO A 141 -3.10 5.13 14.45
CA PRO A 141 -3.93 6.32 14.59
C PRO A 141 -4.14 7.00 13.23
N LEU A 142 -5.42 7.19 12.84
CA LEU A 142 -5.79 7.92 11.62
C LEU A 142 -6.14 9.38 11.91
N GLY A 143 -6.67 9.65 13.11
CA GLY A 143 -6.96 10.99 13.62
C GLY A 143 -7.93 10.94 14.80
N ASN A 144 -8.55 12.08 15.13
CA ASN A 144 -9.46 12.17 16.28
C ASN A 144 -10.81 11.54 15.94
N GLY A 145 -11.33 10.64 16.77
CA GLY A 145 -12.64 10.00 16.58
C GLY A 145 -12.70 8.57 17.11
N ASN A 146 -13.86 7.92 16.95
CA ASN A 146 -14.13 6.57 17.47
C ASN A 146 -14.32 5.50 16.36
N THR A 147 -14.20 5.88 15.09
CA THR A 147 -14.28 4.97 13.95
C THR A 147 -13.12 3.97 13.99
N THR A 148 -13.41 2.70 13.70
CA THR A 148 -12.41 1.63 13.72
C THR A 148 -12.47 0.86 12.41
N ALA A 149 -11.50 1.12 11.53
CA ALA A 149 -11.26 0.29 10.36
C ALA A 149 -10.35 -0.89 10.74
N ARG A 150 -10.37 -1.96 9.94
CA ARG A 150 -9.51 -3.14 10.12
C ARG A 150 -8.79 -3.49 8.82
N LEU A 151 -7.49 -3.65 8.90
CA LEU A 151 -6.64 -4.15 7.82
C LEU A 151 -6.01 -5.48 8.24
N ASP A 152 -6.52 -6.57 7.69
CA ASP A 152 -5.98 -7.91 7.91
C ASP A 152 -4.96 -8.24 6.80
N VAL A 153 -3.76 -8.72 7.18
CA VAL A 153 -2.67 -9.06 6.26
C VAL A 153 -2.08 -10.43 6.61
N PRO A 154 -2.25 -11.45 5.76
CA PRO A 154 -1.53 -12.72 5.92
C PRO A 154 -0.03 -12.54 5.65
N VAL A 155 0.82 -12.73 6.65
CA VAL A 155 2.27 -12.44 6.55
C VAL A 155 3.16 -13.68 6.50
N ALA A 156 2.62 -14.88 6.69
CA ALA A 156 3.40 -16.10 6.63
C ALA A 156 4.05 -16.27 5.24
N GLY A 157 5.39 -16.31 5.23
CA GLY A 157 6.20 -16.41 4.01
C GLY A 157 6.10 -15.19 3.08
N LEU A 158 5.55 -14.06 3.54
CA LEU A 158 5.46 -12.82 2.76
C LEU A 158 6.77 -12.04 2.89
N PRO A 159 7.51 -11.79 1.79
CA PRO A 159 8.65 -10.90 1.81
C PRO A 159 8.24 -9.49 2.25
N LEU A 160 9.12 -8.80 2.97
CA LEU A 160 8.79 -7.48 3.52
C LEU A 160 8.50 -6.44 2.42
N GLU A 161 9.18 -6.54 1.28
CA GLU A 161 8.93 -5.73 0.10
C GLU A 161 7.50 -5.92 -0.45
N ASP A 162 6.99 -7.16 -0.46
CA ASP A 162 5.63 -7.45 -0.92
C ASP A 162 4.61 -6.95 0.09
N TYR A 163 4.91 -7.05 1.39
CA TYR A 163 4.11 -6.42 2.44
C TYR A 163 3.97 -4.91 2.23
N LEU A 164 5.09 -4.20 2.03
CA LEU A 164 5.09 -2.75 1.77
C LEU A 164 4.19 -2.40 0.59
N VAL A 165 4.33 -3.14 -0.51
CA VAL A 165 3.53 -2.98 -1.73
C VAL A 165 2.05 -3.21 -1.44
N HIS A 166 1.68 -4.32 -0.81
CA HIS A 166 0.28 -4.68 -0.57
C HIS A 166 -0.42 -3.71 0.37
N VAL A 167 0.22 -3.37 1.49
CA VAL A 167 -0.32 -2.45 2.49
C VAL A 167 -0.41 -1.04 1.93
N ASN A 168 0.64 -0.54 1.27
CA ASN A 168 0.61 0.80 0.65
C ASN A 168 -0.51 0.92 -0.37
N HIS A 169 -0.63 -0.03 -1.31
CA HIS A 169 -1.68 0.05 -2.32
C HIS A 169 -3.07 0.11 -1.69
N LEU A 170 -3.33 -0.72 -0.70
CA LEU A 170 -4.64 -0.81 -0.09
C LEU A 170 -4.98 0.44 0.75
N ILE A 171 -4.02 0.92 1.55
CA ILE A 171 -4.19 2.14 2.36
C ILE A 171 -4.30 3.38 1.46
N ALA A 172 -3.38 3.56 0.51
CA ALA A 172 -3.36 4.73 -0.35
C ALA A 172 -4.63 4.82 -1.22
N GLU A 173 -5.06 3.72 -1.84
CA GLU A 173 -6.30 3.72 -2.62
C GLU A 173 -7.52 3.96 -1.73
N ALA A 174 -7.56 3.43 -0.51
CA ALA A 174 -8.66 3.67 0.42
C ALA A 174 -8.72 5.13 0.89
N ALA A 175 -7.57 5.73 1.18
CA ALA A 175 -7.47 7.15 1.53
C ALA A 175 -7.91 8.05 0.36
N LEU A 176 -7.41 7.79 -0.86
CA LEU A 176 -7.75 8.57 -2.06
C LEU A 176 -9.23 8.47 -2.45
N ASP A 177 -9.91 7.36 -2.10
CA ASP A 177 -11.35 7.21 -2.30
C ASP A 177 -12.19 7.68 -1.10
N GLY A 178 -11.57 8.28 -0.09
CA GLY A 178 -12.27 8.77 1.11
C GLY A 178 -12.87 7.69 2.01
N LEU A 179 -12.43 6.43 1.86
CA LEU A 179 -12.91 5.33 2.70
C LEU A 179 -12.34 5.34 4.12
N LEU A 180 -11.17 5.95 4.28
CA LEU A 180 -10.55 6.19 5.58
C LEU A 180 -10.72 7.69 5.88
N PRO A 181 -11.74 8.09 6.67
CA PRO A 181 -12.13 9.49 6.82
C PRO A 181 -11.16 10.34 7.64
N GLY A 182 -10.02 9.79 8.06
CA GLY A 182 -9.04 10.50 8.90
C GLY A 182 -9.47 10.71 10.33
N THR A 183 -10.44 9.94 10.79
CA THR A 183 -10.90 9.93 12.17
C THR A 183 -10.75 8.52 12.74
N GLY A 184 -10.46 8.44 14.05
CA GLY A 184 -10.30 7.18 14.76
C GLY A 184 -9.03 6.41 14.41
N ARG A 185 -9.15 5.09 14.25
CA ARG A 185 -8.01 4.17 14.16
C ARG A 185 -8.19 3.07 13.11
N LEU A 186 -7.06 2.56 12.64
CA LEU A 186 -6.95 1.36 11.82
C LEU A 186 -6.32 0.25 12.67
N LEU A 187 -7.03 -0.86 12.84
CA LEU A 187 -6.47 -2.07 13.43
C LEU A 187 -5.71 -2.84 12.35
N LEU A 188 -4.39 -2.78 12.39
CA LEU A 188 -3.51 -3.53 11.51
C LEU A 188 -3.24 -4.90 12.12
N ARG A 189 -3.74 -5.95 11.47
CA ARG A 189 -3.65 -7.33 11.97
C ARG A 189 -2.79 -8.17 11.05
N HIS A 190 -1.67 -8.67 11.56
CA HIS A 190 -0.86 -9.67 10.89
C HIS A 190 -1.38 -11.05 11.24
N LEU A 191 -1.79 -11.79 10.22
CA LEU A 191 -2.38 -13.12 10.36
C LEU A 191 -1.40 -14.19 9.88
N PRO A 192 -1.39 -15.39 10.49
CA PRO A 192 -0.58 -16.51 10.02
C PRO A 192 -1.13 -17.11 8.70
N ALA A 193 -2.40 -16.89 8.39
CA ALA A 193 -3.07 -17.38 7.20
C ALA A 193 -4.16 -16.41 6.73
N ALA A 194 -4.73 -16.67 5.56
CA ALA A 194 -5.86 -15.90 5.05
C ALA A 194 -7.04 -15.94 6.05
N PRO A 195 -7.70 -14.81 6.34
CA PRO A 195 -8.90 -14.79 7.14
C PRO A 195 -10.06 -15.49 6.41
N PRO A 196 -11.04 -16.05 7.14
CA PRO A 196 -12.17 -16.76 6.56
C PRO A 196 -13.04 -15.86 5.66
N PRO A 197 -13.88 -16.43 4.77
CA PRO A 197 -14.64 -15.66 3.75
C PRO A 197 -15.84 -14.90 4.33
N ALA A 198 -16.18 -15.12 5.60
CA ALA A 198 -17.40 -14.61 6.23
C ALA A 198 -17.39 -13.09 6.51
N ALA A 199 -16.30 -12.39 6.19
CA ALA A 199 -16.23 -10.94 6.37
C ALA A 199 -16.62 -10.22 5.07
N HIS A 200 -17.55 -9.27 5.18
CA HIS A 200 -17.82 -8.29 4.14
C HIS A 200 -16.61 -7.35 4.02
N TYR A 201 -15.63 -7.74 3.21
CA TYR A 201 -14.46 -6.92 2.95
C TYR A 201 -14.84 -5.74 2.06
N THR A 202 -14.65 -4.53 2.56
CA THR A 202 -14.80 -3.30 1.76
C THR A 202 -13.83 -3.30 0.59
N ARG A 203 -12.58 -3.76 0.81
CA ARG A 203 -11.59 -3.96 -0.25
C ARG A 203 -10.70 -5.16 0.00
N ILE A 204 -10.23 -5.74 -1.10
CA ILE A 204 -9.22 -6.80 -1.10
C ILE A 204 -8.10 -6.41 -2.05
N ARG A 205 -6.85 -6.51 -1.60
CA ARG A 205 -5.69 -6.44 -2.49
C ARG A 205 -5.55 -7.78 -3.21
N VAL A 206 -5.95 -7.81 -4.48
CA VAL A 206 -5.90 -9.01 -5.33
C VAL A 206 -4.76 -8.93 -6.33
N VAL A 207 -3.96 -10.00 -6.44
CA VAL A 207 -2.87 -10.16 -7.43
C VAL A 207 -2.99 -11.49 -8.16
N PRO A 208 -2.41 -11.65 -9.35
CA PRO A 208 -2.16 -12.98 -9.93
C PRO A 208 -1.30 -13.83 -8.98
N ASP A 209 -1.63 -15.11 -8.85
CA ASP A 209 -0.84 -16.06 -8.08
C ASP A 209 0.46 -16.39 -8.84
N PRO A 210 1.65 -16.12 -8.26
CA PRO A 210 2.92 -16.42 -8.92
C PRO A 210 3.10 -17.91 -9.26
N GLY A 211 2.57 -18.81 -8.43
CA GLY A 211 2.66 -20.27 -8.64
C GLY A 211 1.60 -20.81 -9.61
N SER A 212 0.57 -20.02 -9.91
CA SER A 212 -0.49 -20.39 -10.83
C SER A 212 -1.10 -19.13 -11.46
N PRO A 213 -0.47 -18.55 -12.50
CA PRO A 213 -0.84 -17.22 -13.03
C PRO A 213 -2.30 -17.06 -13.50
N ALA A 214 -2.98 -18.17 -13.81
CA ALA A 214 -4.41 -18.18 -14.14
C ALA A 214 -5.33 -17.96 -12.93
N ARG A 215 -4.79 -18.02 -11.71
CA ARG A 215 -5.50 -17.84 -10.45
C ARG A 215 -5.16 -16.49 -9.83
N LEU A 216 -6.11 -16.00 -9.04
CA LEU A 216 -5.96 -14.80 -8.22
C LEU A 216 -5.70 -15.19 -6.77
N ARG A 217 -4.92 -14.37 -6.09
CA ARG A 217 -4.63 -14.44 -4.65
C ARG A 217 -5.00 -13.12 -3.98
N ALA A 218 -5.60 -13.21 -2.80
CA ALA A 218 -5.74 -12.08 -1.89
C ALA A 218 -4.51 -11.93 -1.01
N CYS A 219 -4.03 -10.71 -0.85
CA CYS A 219 -2.84 -10.39 -0.05
C CYS A 219 -3.12 -9.50 1.15
N ALA A 220 -4.22 -8.76 1.15
CA ALA A 220 -4.63 -7.89 2.26
C ALA A 220 -6.13 -7.58 2.14
N TYR A 221 -6.76 -7.31 3.28
CA TYR A 221 -8.21 -7.19 3.40
C TYR A 221 -8.56 -5.98 4.26
N LEU A 222 -9.40 -5.09 3.75
CA LEU A 222 -9.87 -3.90 4.46
C LEU A 222 -11.36 -4.04 4.77
N THR A 223 -11.72 -3.77 6.02
CA THR A 223 -13.08 -3.63 6.53
C THR A 223 -13.21 -2.27 7.23
N LEU A 224 -14.35 -1.60 7.07
CA LEU A 224 -14.68 -0.33 7.71
C LEU A 224 -15.72 -0.50 8.82
#